data_AF-A0A523FE62-F1
#
_entry.id   AF-A0A523FE62-F1
#
_cell.length_a   1.000
_cell.length_b   1.000
_cell.length_c   1.000
_cell.angle_alpha   90.00
_cell.angle_beta   90.00
_cell.angle_gamma   90.00
#
_symmetry.space_group_name_H-M   'P 1'
#
loop_
_entity.id
_entity.type
_entity.pdbx_description
1 polymer ?
#
loop_
_entity_poly.entity_id
_entity_poly.type
_entity_poly.pdbx_seq_one_letter_code
_entity_poly.pdbx_strand_id
1 'polypeptide(L)' 'EVVRDLHRHGGQPDQSYSERQIYESALERLVRELAAVEKIDRIAATQRLEEMLQAA' A
#
# COMPACT_ATOMS: atom_id res chain seq x y z
N GLU A 1 2.44 -1.90 -8.65
CA GLU A 1 1.37 -1.72 -9.65
C GLU A 1 0.02 -1.81 -8.97
N VAL A 2 -0.46 -3.01 -8.61
CA VAL A 2 -1.74 -3.22 -7.90
C VAL A 2 -2.01 -2.25 -6.74
N VAL A 3 -1.07 -2.07 -5.80
CA VAL A 3 -1.24 -1.13 -4.67
C VAL A 3 -1.44 0.30 -5.16
N ARG A 4 -0.72 0.73 -6.20
CA ARG A 4 -0.84 2.07 -6.78
C ARG A 4 -2.17 2.22 -7.51
N ASP A 5 -2.57 1.23 -8.29
CA ASP A 5 -3.80 1.27 -9.09
C ASP A 5 -5.05 1.28 -8.22
N LEU A 6 -5.00 0.55 -7.11
CA LEU A 6 -6.05 0.52 -6.10
C LEU A 6 -5.83 1.55 -5.00
N HIS A 7 -4.80 2.40 -5.05
CA HIS A 7 -4.68 3.47 -4.07
C HIS A 7 -5.71 4.56 -4.39
N ARG A 8 -6.54 4.91 -3.40
CA ARG A 8 -7.67 5.81 -3.61
C ARG A 8 -7.19 7.24 -3.77
N HIS A 9 -7.64 7.89 -4.85
CA HIS A 9 -7.50 9.33 -5.05
C HIS A 9 -8.83 10.03 -4.75
N GLY A 10 -8.79 11.30 -4.33
CA GLY A 10 -10.02 12.07 -4.03
C GLY A 10 -10.96 12.10 -5.25
N GLY A 11 -12.20 11.65 -5.07
CA GLY A 11 -13.23 11.61 -6.13
C GLY A 11 -13.51 10.25 -6.76
N GLN A 12 -12.76 9.20 -6.39
CA GLN A 12 -13.10 7.82 -6.80
C GLN A 12 -14.32 7.28 -6.02
N PRO A 13 -15.17 6.45 -6.66
CA PRO A 13 -16.22 5.72 -5.98
C PRO A 13 -15.65 4.77 -4.90
N ASP A 14 -16.49 4.38 -3.94
CA ASP A 14 -16.09 3.41 -2.92
C ASP A 14 -15.65 2.09 -3.56
N GLN A 15 -14.52 1.57 -3.07
CA GLN A 15 -13.98 0.30 -3.54
C GLN A 15 -14.93 -0.85 -3.22
N SER A 16 -15.11 -1.72 -4.21
CA SER A 16 -15.77 -3.00 -3.99
C SER A 16 -15.05 -3.80 -2.89
N TYR A 17 -15.78 -4.73 -2.27
CA TYR A 17 -15.20 -5.59 -1.24
C TYR A 17 -13.98 -6.38 -1.76
N SER A 18 -14.06 -6.90 -2.98
CA SER A 18 -12.97 -7.61 -3.64
C SER A 18 -11.75 -6.72 -3.90
N GLU A 19 -11.95 -5.47 -4.33
CA GLU A 19 -10.85 -4.52 -4.55
C GLU A 19 -10.13 -4.19 -3.24
N ARG A 20 -10.88 -4.02 -2.14
CA ARG A 20 -10.29 -3.81 -0.81
C ARG A 20 -9.43 -4.99 -0.38
N GLN A 21 -9.91 -6.21 -0.56
CA GLN A 21 -9.15 -7.42 -0.21
C GLN A 21 -7.86 -7.56 -1.04
N ILE A 22 -7.93 -7.27 -2.35
CA ILE A 22 -6.76 -7.29 -3.22
C ILE A 22 -5.77 -6.19 -2.81
N TYR A 23 -6.25 -4.98 -2.52
CA TYR A 23 -5.43 -3.88 -2.06
C TYR A 23 -4.72 -4.21 -0.74
N GLU A 24 -5.44 -4.71 0.27
CA GLU A 24 -4.89 -5.08 1.58
C GLU A 24 -3.81 -6.16 1.44
N SER A 25 -4.09 -7.21 0.68
CA SER A 25 -3.12 -8.29 0.44
C SER A 25 -1.87 -7.80 -0.29
N ALA A 26 -2.04 -6.97 -1.33
CA ALA A 26 -0.94 -6.40 -2.07
C ALA A 26 -0.11 -5.43 -1.22
N LEU A 27 -0.78 -4.62 -0.38
CA LEU A 27 -0.15 -3.66 0.53
C LEU A 27 0.68 -4.39 1.59
N GLU A 28 0.14 -5.43 2.23
CA GLU A 28 0.89 -6.22 3.21
C GLU A 28 2.16 -6.85 2.62
N ARG A 29 2.05 -7.36 1.40
CA ARG A 29 3.19 -7.96 0.70
C ARG A 29 4.25 -6.89 0.39
N LEU A 30 3.83 -5.73 -0.11
CA LEU A 30 4.73 -4.62 -0.41
C LEU A 30 5.45 -4.09 0.84
N VAL A 31 4.74 -3.96 1.97
CA VAL A 31 5.35 -3.57 3.25
C VAL A 31 6.42 -4.56 3.68
N ARG A 32 6.19 -5.87 3.55
CA ARG A 32 7.18 -6.90 3.89
C ARG A 32 8.40 -6.85 2.98
N GLU A 33 8.19 -6.66 1.68
CA GLU A 33 9.27 -6.53 0.70
C GLU A 33 10.11 -5.27 0.99
N LEU A 34 9.47 -4.14 1.28
CA LEU A 34 10.13 -2.89 1.64
C LEU A 34 10.95 -3.00 2.93
N ALA A 35 10.35 -3.59 3.97
CA ALA A 35 11.04 -3.85 5.24
C ALA A 35 12.31 -4.69 5.05
N ALA A 36 12.23 -5.73 4.21
CA ALA A 36 13.37 -6.59 3.91
C ALA A 36 14.46 -5.87 3.11
N VAL A 37 14.08 -5.06 2.11
CA VAL A 37 15.02 -4.30 1.27
C VAL A 37 15.74 -3.21 2.06
N GLU A 38 15.00 -2.44 2.85
CA GLU A 38 15.55 -1.31 3.63
C GLU A 38 16.13 -1.73 4.99
N LYS A 39 15.95 -3.00 5.39
CA LYS A 39 16.38 -3.55 6.69
C LYS A 39 15.81 -2.78 7.88
N ILE A 40 14.54 -2.41 7.76
CA ILE A 40 13.77 -1.73 8.80
C ILE A 40 12.65 -2.65 9.30
N ASP A 41 12.06 -2.32 10.44
CA ASP A 41 10.90 -3.07 10.93
C ASP A 41 9.63 -2.79 10.10
N ARG A 42 8.61 -3.61 10.32
CA ARG A 42 7.36 -3.50 9.58
C ARG A 42 6.67 -2.14 9.77
N ILE A 43 6.70 -1.59 10.98
CA ILE A 43 6.01 -0.33 11.30
C ILE A 43 6.69 0.82 10.54
N ALA A 44 8.02 0.87 10.57
CA ALA A 44 8.81 1.83 9.82
C ALA A 44 8.56 1.70 8.31
N ALA A 45 8.52 0.47 7.77
CA ALA A 45 8.21 0.23 6.36
C ALA A 45 6.79 0.66 5.98
N THR A 46 5.80 0.44 6.84
CA THR A 46 4.43 0.92 6.61
C THR A 46 4.39 2.44 6.50
N GLN A 47 4.99 3.15 7.47
CA GLN A 47 5.03 4.62 7.47
C GLN A 47 5.72 5.15 6.21
N ARG A 48 6.86 4.56 5.84
CA ARG A 48 7.59 4.94 4.64
C ARG A 48 6.77 4.72 3.37
N LEU A 49 6.05 3.61 3.29
CA LEU A 49 5.18 3.30 2.16
C LEU A 49 3.99 4.27 2.08
N GLU A 50 3.39 4.64 3.21
CA GLU A 50 2.32 5.64 3.28
C GLU A 50 2.81 7.00 2.76
N GLU A 51 3.99 7.45 3.17
CA GLU A 51 4.61 8.68 2.63
C GLU A 51 4.79 8.63 1.11
N MET A 52 5.25 7.49 0.58
CA MET A 52 5.45 7.31 -0.86
C MET A 52 4.13 7.32 -1.64
N LEU A 53 3.06 6.76 -1.07
CA LEU A 53 1.73 6.75 -1.70
C LEU A 53 1.05 8.12 -1.66
N GLN A 54 1.31 8.94 -0.62
CA GLN A 54 0.81 10.31 -0.55
C GLN A 54 1.53 11.28 -1.51
N ALA A 55 2.79 10.99 -1.83
CA ALA A 55 3.59 11.80 -2.75
C ALA A 55 3.38 11.44 -4.24
N ALA A 56 2.68 10.33 -4.52
CA ALA A 56 2.39 9.82 -5.87
C ALA A 56 1.07 10.39 -6.40
#